data_AF-A0A372RNB6-F1
#
_entry.id   AF-A0A372RNB6-F1
#
_cell.length_a   1.000
_cell.length_b   1.000
_cell.length_c   1.000
_cell.angle_alpha   90.00
_cell.angle_beta   90.00
_cell.angle_gamma   90.00
#
_symmetry.space_group_name_H-M   'P 1'
#
loop_
_entity.id
_entity.type
_entity.pdbx_description
1 polymer ?
#
loop_
_entity_poly.entity_id
_entity_poly.type
_entity_poly.pdbx_seq_one_letter_code
_entity_poly.pdbx_strand_id
1 'polypeptide(L)'
;MQKEVKIYKDLANIQGKYIPKLVCYGYYGGDMSFIISMTVISTMLSDHKITKWQRSRAIKGLEAIHKHGILHNNIQKENILINDNGDIYLIDFRMASWEDTKKKRKLFEEEHLKYSNLLDRYNT
;
A
#
# COMPACT_ATOMS: atom_id res chain seq x y z
N MET A 1 10.47 -3.74 -10.88
CA MET A 1 10.90 -2.50 -10.22
C MET A 1 10.43 -1.23 -10.92
N GLN A 2 10.69 -1.02 -12.23
CA GLN A 2 10.17 0.16 -12.95
C GLN A 2 8.64 0.32 -12.85
N LYS A 3 7.92 -0.81 -12.83
CA LYS A 3 6.46 -0.86 -12.57
C LYS A 3 6.08 -0.21 -11.24
N GLU A 4 6.76 -0.56 -10.15
CA GLU A 4 6.48 -0.06 -8.81
C GLU A 4 6.70 1.47 -8.74
N VAL A 5 7.79 1.97 -9.32
CA VAL A 5 8.03 3.42 -9.41
C VAL A 5 6.92 4.12 -10.19
N LYS A 6 6.46 3.54 -11.29
CA LYS A 6 5.35 4.09 -12.08
C LYS A 6 4.05 4.14 -11.26
N ILE A 7 3.73 3.09 -10.52
CA ILE A 7 2.59 3.06 -9.59
C ILE A 7 2.69 4.17 -8.55
N TYR A 8 3.85 4.34 -7.90
CA TYR A 8 4.03 5.43 -6.95
C TYR A 8 3.82 6.82 -7.59
N LYS A 9 4.29 7.02 -8.82
CA LYS A 9 4.05 8.27 -9.58
C LYS A 9 2.56 8.49 -9.87
N ASP A 10 1.85 7.45 -10.28
CA ASP A 10 0.41 7.53 -10.55
C ASP A 10 -0.40 7.82 -9.27
N LEU A 11 0.13 7.42 -8.11
CA LEU A 11 -0.46 7.65 -6.79
C LEU A 11 0.10 8.91 -6.07
N ALA A 12 0.75 9.83 -6.79
CA ALA A 12 1.44 10.98 -6.18
C ALA A 12 0.53 11.85 -5.28
N ASN A 13 -0.74 12.02 -5.63
CA ASN A 13 -1.72 12.82 -4.88
C ASN A 13 -2.16 12.18 -3.54
N ILE A 14 -1.90 10.88 -3.32
CA ILE A 14 -2.25 10.18 -2.07
C ILE A 14 -1.02 9.83 -1.21
N GLN A 15 0.18 10.14 -1.70
CA GLN A 15 1.43 9.99 -0.94
C GLN A 15 1.45 10.89 0.30
N GLY A 16 1.98 10.37 1.40
CA GLY A 16 1.99 11.01 2.72
C GLY A 16 0.64 11.04 3.42
N LYS A 17 -0.45 10.59 2.76
CA LYS A 17 -1.79 10.48 3.36
C LYS A 17 -2.19 9.02 3.58
N TYR A 18 -2.00 8.18 2.56
CA TYR A 18 -2.42 6.78 2.54
C TYR A 18 -1.32 5.80 2.12
N ILE A 19 -0.31 6.27 1.39
CA ILE A 19 0.92 5.52 1.08
C ILE A 19 2.13 6.39 1.42
N PRO A 20 3.32 5.83 1.65
CA PRO A 20 4.48 6.64 1.99
C PRO A 20 4.92 7.54 0.83
N LYS A 21 5.56 8.66 1.14
CA LYS A 21 6.14 9.53 0.11
C LYS A 21 7.35 8.86 -0.52
N LEU A 22 7.38 8.79 -1.85
CA LEU A 22 8.53 8.37 -2.62
C LEU A 22 9.56 9.51 -2.63
N VAL A 23 10.73 9.29 -2.02
CA VAL A 23 11.77 10.32 -1.90
C VAL A 23 12.78 10.21 -3.03
N CYS A 24 13.30 9.00 -3.27
CA CYS A 24 14.24 8.76 -4.36
C CYS A 24 14.07 7.34 -4.91
N TYR A 25 14.41 7.21 -6.19
CA TYR A 25 14.56 5.92 -6.85
C TYR A 25 15.75 5.99 -7.80
N GLY A 26 16.57 4.94 -7.87
CA GLY A 26 17.77 4.94 -8.69
C GLY A 26 18.43 3.58 -8.79
N TYR A 27 19.38 3.48 -9.71
CA TYR A 27 20.23 2.31 -9.88
C TYR A 27 21.52 2.51 -9.08
N TYR A 28 21.87 1.55 -8.23
CA TYR A 28 23.22 1.43 -7.69
C TYR A 28 24.01 0.45 -8.57
N GLY A 29 25.26 0.80 -8.94
CA GLY A 29 25.90 0.38 -10.19
C GLY A 29 26.18 -1.11 -10.41
N GLY A 30 26.57 -1.44 -11.65
CA GLY A 30 27.14 -2.73 -12.11
C GLY A 30 26.18 -3.91 -12.12
N ASP A 31 25.59 -4.21 -10.98
CA ASP A 31 24.70 -5.33 -10.72
C ASP A 31 23.40 -4.83 -10.08
N MET A 32 22.29 -5.02 -10.83
CA MET A 32 20.96 -4.45 -10.64
C MET A 32 20.44 -4.39 -9.19
N SER A 33 20.77 -3.31 -8.48
CA SER A 33 20.16 -2.97 -7.20
C SER A 33 19.37 -1.66 -7.35
N PHE A 34 18.06 -1.73 -7.16
CA PHE A 34 17.20 -0.55 -7.16
C PHE A 34 16.83 -0.20 -5.72
N ILE A 35 17.09 1.06 -5.36
CA ILE A 35 16.73 1.58 -4.04
C ILE A 35 15.45 2.40 -4.21
N ILE A 36 14.46 2.13 -3.37
CA ILE A 36 13.29 2.98 -3.18
C ILE A 36 13.36 3.45 -1.72
N SER A 37 13.56 4.75 -1.53
CA SER A 37 13.56 5.34 -0.20
C SER A 37 12.25 6.07 0.05
N MET A 38 11.68 5.85 1.25
CA MET A 38 10.41 6.41 1.67
C MET A 38 10.55 7.09 3.03
N THR A 39 9.69 8.06 3.33
CA THR A 39 9.82 8.93 4.53
C THR A 39 9.30 8.31 5.83
N VAL A 40 9.18 6.99 5.96
CA VAL A 40 8.45 6.39 7.09
C VAL A 40 9.38 5.66 8.06
N ILE A 41 9.35 6.10 9.33
CA ILE A 41 9.77 5.32 10.49
C ILE A 41 8.51 4.59 10.99
N SER A 42 8.52 3.26 10.96
CA SER A 42 7.36 2.43 11.27
C SER A 42 7.75 1.01 11.64
N THR A 43 6.80 0.32 12.25
CA THR A 43 6.81 -1.13 12.44
C THR A 43 5.81 -1.82 11.53
N MET A 44 5.96 -3.13 11.32
CA MET A 44 5.02 -3.92 10.52
C MET A 44 3.76 -4.25 11.32
N LEU A 45 2.61 -4.41 10.64
CA LEU A 45 1.35 -4.82 11.28
C LEU A 45 1.48 -6.15 12.02
N SER A 46 2.40 -7.03 11.62
CA SER A 46 2.62 -8.33 12.29
C SER A 46 2.81 -8.22 13.80
N ASP A 47 3.29 -7.07 14.28
CA ASP A 47 3.76 -6.88 15.65
C ASP A 47 2.74 -6.08 16.50
N HIS A 48 1.62 -5.65 15.91
CA HIS A 48 0.70 -4.71 16.55
C HIS A 48 -0.77 -5.06 16.33
N LYS A 49 -1.58 -4.84 17.37
CA LYS A 49 -3.03 -4.71 17.21
C LYS A 49 -3.36 -3.30 16.70
N ILE A 50 -4.48 -3.17 15.99
CA ILE A 50 -4.95 -1.91 15.43
C ILE A 50 -6.27 -1.48 16.07
N THR A 51 -6.45 -0.17 16.14
CA THR A 51 -7.69 0.47 16.58
C THR A 51 -8.71 0.52 15.43
N LYS A 52 -9.99 0.75 15.77
CA LYS A 52 -11.06 0.97 14.77
C LYS A 52 -10.75 2.14 13.84
N TRP A 53 -10.12 3.21 14.34
CA TRP A 53 -9.75 4.37 13.53
C TRP A 53 -8.67 4.03 12.51
N GLN A 54 -7.62 3.32 12.96
CA GLN A 54 -6.56 2.79 12.12
C GLN A 54 -7.10 1.89 11.01
N ARG A 55 -8.00 0.95 11.35
CA ARG A 55 -8.70 0.11 10.39
C ARG A 55 -9.46 0.95 9.35
N SER A 56 -10.25 1.93 9.78
CA SER A 56 -11.00 2.80 8.86
C SER A 56 -10.06 3.56 7.91
N ARG A 57 -8.92 4.03 8.43
CA ARG A 57 -7.92 4.73 7.62
C ARG A 57 -7.25 3.82 6.60
N ALA A 58 -6.92 2.59 6.99
CA ALA A 58 -6.38 1.57 6.11
C ALA A 58 -7.32 1.28 4.93
N ILE A 59 -8.61 1.04 5.23
CA ILE A 59 -9.63 0.82 4.19
C ILE A 59 -9.73 2.01 3.22
N LYS A 60 -9.78 3.24 3.75
CA LYS A 60 -9.77 4.46 2.90
C LYS A 60 -8.52 4.56 2.02
N GLY A 61 -7.38 4.08 2.50
CA GLY A 61 -6.15 4.03 1.74
C GLY A 61 -6.24 3.07 0.56
N LEU A 62 -6.75 1.85 0.77
CA LEU A 62 -6.98 0.90 -0.30
C LEU A 62 -8.00 1.42 -1.33
N GLU A 63 -9.13 1.99 -0.88
CA GLU A 63 -10.11 2.60 -1.78
C GLU A 63 -9.50 3.75 -2.61
N ALA A 64 -8.59 4.53 -2.03
CA ALA A 64 -7.89 5.59 -2.75
C ALA A 64 -6.96 5.03 -3.83
N ILE A 65 -6.28 3.91 -3.57
CA ILE A 65 -5.48 3.18 -4.58
C ILE A 65 -6.42 2.65 -5.69
N HIS A 66 -7.52 2.00 -5.33
CA HIS A 66 -8.51 1.45 -6.28
C HIS A 66 -9.13 2.51 -7.19
N LYS A 67 -9.36 3.73 -6.68
CA LYS A 67 -9.86 4.86 -7.49
C LYS A 67 -8.93 5.27 -8.63
N HIS A 68 -7.63 4.95 -8.54
CA HIS A 68 -6.67 5.15 -9.64
C HIS A 68 -6.66 3.98 -10.63
N GLY A 69 -7.58 3.02 -10.50
CA GLY A 69 -7.61 1.80 -11.31
C GLY A 69 -6.45 0.87 -11.00
N ILE A 70 -5.91 0.91 -9.77
CA ILE A 70 -4.76 0.10 -9.37
C ILE A 70 -5.22 -0.97 -8.38
N LEU A 71 -4.91 -2.23 -8.66
CA LEU A 71 -4.93 -3.32 -7.68
C LEU A 71 -3.55 -3.46 -7.06
N HIS A 72 -3.48 -3.69 -5.75
CA HIS A 72 -2.20 -3.87 -5.05
C HIS A 72 -1.62 -5.28 -5.29
N ASN A 73 -2.48 -6.29 -5.36
CA ASN A 73 -2.27 -7.73 -5.51
C ASN A 73 -1.40 -8.42 -4.43
N ASN A 74 -0.71 -7.67 -3.57
CA ASN A 74 0.14 -8.19 -2.50
C ASN A 74 -0.34 -7.80 -1.10
N ILE A 75 -1.61 -8.10 -0.82
CA ILE A 75 -2.22 -7.86 0.49
C ILE A 75 -1.72 -8.90 1.51
N GLN A 76 -0.79 -8.48 2.35
CA GLN A 76 -0.19 -9.25 3.44
C GLN A 76 0.25 -8.32 4.59
N LYS A 77 0.43 -8.87 5.80
CA LYS A 77 0.70 -8.08 7.02
C LYS A 77 2.06 -7.37 6.98
N GLU A 78 3.03 -7.96 6.28
CA GLU A 78 4.38 -7.44 6.08
C GLU A 78 4.40 -6.19 5.20
N ASN A 79 3.34 -5.98 4.42
CA ASN A 79 3.18 -4.85 3.50
C ASN A 79 2.29 -3.74 4.08
N ILE A 80 2.02 -3.80 5.38
CA ILE A 80 1.23 -2.81 6.10
C ILE A 80 2.11 -2.24 7.19
N LEU A 81 2.45 -0.97 7.05
CA LEU A 81 3.25 -0.23 8.02
C LEU A 81 2.35 0.57 8.94
N ILE A 82 2.74 0.65 10.22
CA ILE A 82 2.13 1.52 11.22
C ILE A 82 3.21 2.42 11.79
N ASN A 83 3.01 3.74 11.76
CA ASN A 83 3.92 4.68 12.40
C ASN A 83 3.45 5.04 13.82
N ASP A 84 4.30 5.72 14.58
CA ASP A 84 4.01 6.13 15.97
C ASP A 84 2.83 7.11 16.09
N ASN A 85 2.50 7.81 14.99
CA ASN A 85 1.31 8.67 14.91
C ASN A 85 0.02 7.88 14.68
N GLY A 86 0.12 6.55 14.56
CA GLY A 86 -0.99 5.66 14.27
C GLY A 86 -1.46 5.67 12.82
N ASP A 87 -0.75 6.34 11.90
CA ASP A 87 -1.03 6.22 10.47
C ASP A 87 -0.70 4.82 9.97
N ILE A 88 -1.51 4.34 9.03
CA ILE A 88 -1.32 3.06 8.36
C ILE A 88 -1.04 3.29 6.89
N TYR A 89 -0.02 2.60 6.37
CA TYR A 89 0.41 2.69 4.99
C TYR A 89 0.48 1.31 4.33
N LEU A 90 -0.03 1.20 3.11
CA LEU A 90 0.25 0.07 2.22
C LEU A 90 1.56 0.32 1.45
N ILE A 91 2.41 -0.70 1.39
CA ILE A 91 3.71 -0.68 0.72
C ILE A 91 3.90 -1.91 -0.19
N ASP A 92 4.99 -1.91 -0.97
CA ASP A 92 5.35 -2.99 -1.90
C ASP A 92 4.34 -3.18 -3.05
N PHE A 93 4.43 -2.28 -4.03
CA PHE A 93 3.58 -2.32 -5.24
C PHE A 93 4.20 -3.15 -6.37
N ARG A 94 5.13 -4.06 -6.06
CA ARG A 94 5.79 -4.90 -7.08
C ARG A 94 4.81 -5.80 -7.82
N MET A 95 3.75 -6.24 -7.16
CA MET A 95 2.71 -7.09 -7.75
C MET A 95 1.52 -6.29 -8.30
N ALA A 96 1.49 -4.97 -8.10
CA ALA A 96 0.35 -4.14 -8.50
C ALA A 96 0.09 -4.16 -10.01
N SER A 97 -1.16 -3.94 -10.41
CA SER A 97 -1.59 -3.87 -11.82
C SER A 97 -2.58 -2.73 -12.04
N TRP A 98 -2.62 -2.22 -13.28
CA TRP A 98 -3.64 -1.26 -13.72
C TRP A 98 -4.79 -2.02 -14.35
N GLU A 99 -6.01 -1.78 -13.88
CA GLU A 99 -7.22 -2.41 -14.35
C GLU A 99 -8.34 -1.38 -14.56
N ASP A 100 -9.23 -1.67 -15.50
CA ASP A 100 -10.46 -0.90 -15.68
C ASP A 100 -11.43 -1.21 -14.54
N THR A 101 -11.72 -0.20 -13.71
CA THR A 101 -12.55 -0.34 -12.51
C THR A 101 -13.98 -0.81 -12.81
N LYS A 102 -14.50 -0.55 -14.01
CA LYS A 102 -15.84 -1.00 -14.42
C LYS A 102 -15.80 -2.44 -14.90
N LYS A 103 -14.83 -2.79 -15.76
CA LYS A 103 -14.72 -4.14 -16.34
C LYS A 103 -14.25 -5.18 -15.34
N LYS A 104 -13.39 -4.78 -14.39
CA LYS A 104 -12.75 -5.66 -13.41
C LYS A 104 -13.24 -5.42 -11.98
N ARG A 105 -14.43 -4.82 -11.82
CA ARG A 105 -15.04 -4.50 -10.51
C ARG A 105 -14.93 -5.62 -9.48
N LYS A 106 -15.17 -6.87 -9.90
CA LYS A 106 -15.08 -8.05 -9.03
C LYS A 106 -13.69 -8.23 -8.39
N LEU A 107 -12.59 -7.95 -9.11
CA LEU A 107 -11.25 -8.06 -8.57
C LEU A 107 -10.97 -7.02 -7.48
N PHE A 108 -11.48 -5.80 -7.65
CA PHE A 108 -11.37 -4.74 -6.63
C PHE A 108 -12.17 -5.10 -5.37
N GLU A 109 -13.37 -5.65 -5.52
CA GLU A 109 -14.20 -6.12 -4.41
C GLU A 109 -13.53 -7.30 -3.68
N GLU A 110 -12.93 -8.25 -4.41
CA GLU A 110 -12.18 -9.38 -3.85
C GLU A 110 -10.94 -8.91 -3.06
N GLU A 111 -10.15 -7.98 -3.61
CA GLU A 111 -9.00 -7.41 -2.92
C GLU A 111 -9.42 -6.64 -1.67
N HIS A 112 -10.49 -5.83 -1.76
CA HIS A 112 -11.03 -5.10 -0.63
C HIS A 112 -11.47 -6.06 0.49
N LEU A 113 -12.19 -7.13 0.15
CA LEU A 113 -12.62 -8.15 1.11
C LEU A 113 -11.41 -8.86 1.75
N LYS A 114 -10.41 -9.25 0.96
CA LYS A 114 -9.16 -9.84 1.45
C LYS A 114 -8.49 -8.93 2.47
N TYR A 115 -8.40 -7.63 2.17
CA TYR A 115 -7.78 -6.66 3.06
C TYR A 115 -8.56 -6.44 4.34
N SER A 116 -9.88 -6.27 4.24
CA SER A 116 -10.78 -6.14 5.39
C SER A 116 -10.63 -7.33 6.34
N ASN A 117 -10.70 -8.56 5.81
CA ASN A 117 -10.57 -9.79 6.57
C ASN A 117 -9.19 -9.94 7.22
N LEU A 118 -8.12 -9.46 6.57
CA LEU A 118 -6.79 -9.44 7.16
C LEU A 118 -6.75 -8.50 8.37
N LEU A 119 -7.24 -7.27 8.22
CA LEU A 119 -7.28 -6.26 9.28
C LEU A 119 -8.12 -6.73 10.48
N ASP A 120 -9.16 -7.56 10.28
CA ASP A 120 -10.03 -8.05 11.37
C ASP A 120 -9.26 -8.92 12.36
N ARG A 121 -8.22 -9.62 11.90
CA ARG A 121 -7.37 -10.47 12.77
C ARG A 121 -6.54 -9.66 13.76
N TYR A 122 -6.36 -8.38 13.47
CA TYR A 122 -5.53 -7.45 14.25
C TYR A 122 -6.36 -6.42 15.02
N ASN A 123 -7.69 -6.42 14.89
CA ASN A 123 -8.53 -5.44 15.59
C ASN A 123 -8.48 -5.67 17.12
N THR A 124 -8.54 -4.57 17.87
CA THR A 124 -8.73 -4.54 19.34
C THR A 124 -10.20 -4.42 19.72
#